data_AF-A0A2P4P279-F1
#
_entry.id   AF-A0A2P4P279-F1
#
_cell.length_a   1.000
_cell.length_b   1.000
_cell.length_c   1.000
_cell.angle_alpha   90.00
_cell.angle_beta   90.00
_cell.angle_gamma   90.00
#
_symmetry.space_group_name_H-M   'P 1'
#
loop_
_entity.id
_entity.type
_entity.pdbx_description
1 polymer ?
#
loop_
_entity_poly.entity_id
_entity_poly.type
_entity_poly.pdbx_seq_one_letter_code
_entity_poly.pdbx_strand_id
1 'polypeptide(L)'
;MPIILYADATLCDHLGKTSRHPVFMTLGNIPLARRNNTDAKILLSYIPSIEYCSTSEKKSAQYHSATHELFHCALATILRPLRVLSYTGIYLYVNKIFKWFYPFLALIISDWPEAYAMGTIYGSSNALHPCHFCLVDRDSMNNIHIKKEDIIIHDKNNTKLLYVKEIIDMYIWSRQQGYTDLDLNEFEVRRQNIMTLISKL
;
A
#
# COMPACT_ATOMS: atom_id res chain seq x y z
N MET A 1 -9.54 -6.45 17.42
CA MET A 1 -9.05 -5.06 17.60
C MET A 1 -8.76 -4.48 16.22
N PRO A 2 -9.54 -3.51 15.75
CA PRO A 2 -9.34 -2.92 14.43
C PRO A 2 -8.04 -2.11 14.40
N ILE A 3 -7.23 -2.34 13.38
CA ILE A 3 -6.04 -1.56 13.04
C ILE A 3 -6.35 -0.75 11.79
N ILE A 4 -6.02 0.53 11.81
CA ILE A 4 -6.12 1.42 10.65
C ILE A 4 -4.71 1.88 10.29
N LEU A 5 -4.36 1.77 9.01
CA LEU A 5 -3.10 2.29 8.47
C LEU A 5 -3.33 3.61 7.76
N TYR A 6 -2.33 4.50 7.82
CA TYR A 6 -2.21 5.67 6.97
C TYR A 6 -0.95 5.53 6.13
N ALA A 7 -1.06 5.70 4.82
CA ALA A 7 0.08 5.75 3.92
C ALA A 7 -0.10 6.96 3.00
N ASP A 8 0.79 7.93 3.11
CA ASP A 8 0.75 9.17 2.34
C ASP A 8 2.18 9.66 2.12
N ALA A 9 2.51 10.11 0.91
CA ALA A 9 3.81 10.67 0.60
C ALA A 9 4.03 11.99 1.34
N THR A 10 5.08 12.05 2.14
CA THR A 10 5.49 13.28 2.83
C THR A 10 6.77 13.83 2.22
N LEU A 11 6.79 15.13 1.95
CA LEU A 11 8.01 15.84 1.55
C LEU A 11 8.97 15.91 2.74
N CYS A 12 10.24 15.55 2.51
CA CYS A 12 11.28 15.50 3.52
C CYS A 12 12.20 16.72 3.51
N ASP A 13 12.07 17.61 2.52
CA ASP A 13 12.85 18.84 2.43
C ASP A 13 11.97 20.06 2.09
N HIS A 14 12.46 21.24 2.45
CA HIS A 14 11.79 22.51 2.19
C HIS A 14 11.67 22.85 0.69
N LEU A 15 12.39 22.14 -0.18
CA LEU A 15 12.41 22.36 -1.63
C LEU A 15 11.50 21.37 -2.38
N GLY A 16 10.85 20.44 -1.68
CA GLY A 16 10.02 19.37 -2.23
C GLY A 16 10.74 18.36 -3.12
N LYS A 17 12.07 18.20 -3.02
CA LYS A 17 12.84 17.33 -3.93
C LYS A 17 12.88 15.88 -3.50
N THR A 18 12.82 15.63 -2.20
CA THR A 18 12.79 14.30 -1.60
C THR A 18 11.46 14.06 -0.94
N SER A 19 10.81 12.95 -1.31
CA SER A 19 9.62 12.44 -0.64
C SER A 19 9.94 11.09 -0.03
N ARG A 20 9.33 10.83 1.13
CA ARG A 20 9.28 9.50 1.74
C ARG A 20 7.83 9.14 1.97
N HIS A 21 7.54 7.85 1.97
CA HIS A 21 6.18 7.33 2.15
C HIS A 21 6.09 6.67 3.53
N PRO A 22 5.87 7.43 4.62
CA PRO A 22 5.65 6.86 5.95
C PRO A 22 4.35 6.07 6.00
N VAL A 23 4.38 4.95 6.71
CA VAL A 23 3.21 4.16 7.08
C VAL A 23 2.96 4.35 8.57
N PHE A 24 1.87 5.02 8.91
CA PHE A 24 1.42 5.13 10.29
C PHE A 24 0.33 4.12 10.61
N MET A 25 0.24 3.75 11.87
CA MET A 25 -0.79 2.88 12.42
C MET A 25 -1.54 3.60 13.53
N THR A 26 -2.85 3.42 13.57
CA THR A 26 -3.71 3.78 14.68
C THR A 26 -4.67 2.64 15.02
N LEU A 27 -5.25 2.69 16.20
CA LEU A 27 -6.28 1.74 16.61
C LEU A 27 -7.65 2.29 16.23
N GLY A 28 -8.49 1.44 15.64
CA GLY A 28 -9.83 1.84 15.20
C GLY A 28 -10.79 2.20 16.34
N ASN A 29 -10.48 1.81 17.57
CA ASN A 29 -11.24 2.19 18.77
C ASN A 29 -10.92 3.60 19.29
N ILE A 30 -9.89 4.28 18.77
CA ILE A 30 -9.61 5.67 19.11
C ILE A 30 -10.65 6.58 18.43
N PRO A 31 -11.35 7.47 19.17
CA PRO A 31 -12.33 8.39 18.60
C PRO A 31 -11.74 9.26 17.49
N LEU A 32 -12.52 9.53 16.45
CA LEU A 32 -12.06 10.29 15.28
C LEU A 32 -11.44 11.65 15.66
N ALA A 33 -12.06 12.37 16.58
CA ALA A 33 -11.58 13.67 17.07
C ALA A 33 -10.16 13.61 17.66
N ARG A 34 -9.76 12.48 18.25
CA ARG A 34 -8.41 12.27 18.81
C ARG A 34 -7.44 11.63 17.81
N ARG A 35 -7.95 10.93 16.80
CA ARG A 35 -7.14 10.17 15.84
C ARG A 35 -6.18 11.07 15.04
N ASN A 36 -6.48 12.35 14.92
CA ASN A 36 -5.61 13.32 14.26
C ASN A 36 -4.37 13.71 15.07
N ASN A 37 -4.38 13.51 16.38
CA ASN A 37 -3.24 13.84 17.22
C ASN A 37 -2.07 12.88 17.00
N THR A 38 -0.85 13.37 17.23
CA THR A 38 0.39 12.61 17.06
C THR A 38 0.51 11.44 18.05
N ASP A 39 -0.10 11.53 19.23
CA ASP A 39 -0.11 10.47 20.24
C ASP A 39 -1.03 9.29 19.89
N ALA A 40 -1.98 9.50 18.97
CA ALA A 40 -2.94 8.50 18.52
C ALA A 40 -2.43 7.67 17.33
N LYS A 41 -1.26 8.01 16.78
CA LYS A 41 -0.64 7.32 15.65
C LYS A 41 0.77 6.88 16.02
N ILE A 42 1.23 5.79 15.42
CA ILE A 42 2.64 5.40 15.48
C ILE A 42 3.18 5.17 14.09
N LEU A 43 4.41 5.62 13.84
CA LEU A 43 5.13 5.30 12.62
C LEU A 43 5.56 3.82 12.68
N LEU A 44 5.12 3.02 11.71
CA LEU A 44 5.54 1.63 11.57
C LEU A 44 6.81 1.50 10.74
N SER A 45 6.87 2.18 9.61
CA SER A 45 7.97 2.08 8.65
C SER A 45 7.86 3.16 7.57
N TYR A 46 8.87 3.23 6.72
CA TYR A 46 8.82 3.95 5.44
C TYR A 46 8.75 2.92 4.30
N ILE A 47 7.92 3.18 3.29
CA ILE A 47 7.92 2.40 2.05
C ILE A 47 9.16 2.81 1.24
N PRO A 48 9.99 1.84 0.82
CA PRO A 48 11.18 2.13 0.02
C PRO A 48 10.80 2.64 -1.38
N SER A 49 11.67 3.48 -1.93
CA SER A 49 11.53 4.08 -3.26
C SER A 49 12.70 3.68 -4.15
N ILE A 50 12.44 3.38 -5.42
CA ILE A 50 13.48 3.06 -6.40
C ILE A 50 14.09 4.37 -6.93
N GLU A 51 15.41 4.47 -6.81
CA GLU A 51 16.20 5.54 -7.43
C GLU A 51 16.25 5.35 -8.95
N TYR A 52 16.33 6.44 -9.71
CA TYR A 52 16.39 6.41 -11.16
C TYR A 52 17.46 7.39 -11.66
N CYS A 53 18.14 7.03 -12.73
CA CYS A 53 19.23 7.80 -13.31
C CYS A 53 18.76 8.78 -14.39
N SER A 54 17.59 8.56 -14.98
CA SER A 54 17.06 9.40 -16.07
C SER A 54 15.55 9.54 -16.08
N THR A 55 15.04 10.64 -16.66
CA THR A 55 13.59 10.85 -16.84
C THR A 55 12.96 9.81 -17.77
N SER A 56 13.71 9.25 -18.72
CA SER A 56 13.26 8.17 -19.59
C SER A 56 13.06 6.86 -18.83
N GLU A 57 13.98 6.54 -17.92
CA GLU A 57 13.88 5.37 -17.05
C GLU A 57 12.66 5.46 -16.13
N LYS A 58 12.44 6.63 -15.51
CA LYS A 58 11.28 6.89 -14.65
C LYS A 58 9.93 6.69 -15.38
N LYS A 59 9.90 6.91 -16.69
CA LYS A 59 8.70 6.75 -17.54
C LYS A 59 8.58 5.34 -18.13
N SER A 60 9.58 4.48 -17.94
CA SER A 60 9.56 3.14 -18.50
C SER A 60 8.53 2.27 -17.77
N ALA A 61 7.92 1.35 -18.50
CA ALA A 61 7.02 0.35 -17.92
C ALA A 61 7.74 -0.47 -16.82
N GLN A 62 9.02 -0.79 -17.03
CA GLN A 62 9.84 -1.53 -16.08
C GLN A 62 10.00 -0.82 -14.74
N TYR A 63 10.27 0.49 -14.74
CA TYR A 63 10.36 1.27 -13.50
C TYR A 63 9.02 1.28 -12.75
N HIS A 64 7.91 1.46 -13.47
CA HIS A 64 6.58 1.40 -12.88
C HIS A 64 6.27 0.01 -12.29
N SER A 65 6.54 -1.07 -13.01
CA SER A 65 6.34 -2.44 -12.50
C SER A 65 7.19 -2.72 -11.26
N ALA A 66 8.48 -2.39 -11.28
CA ALA A 66 9.37 -2.61 -10.15
C ALA A 66 8.96 -1.79 -8.93
N THR A 67 8.53 -0.53 -9.12
CA THR A 67 8.03 0.31 -8.01
C THR A 67 6.73 -0.24 -7.42
N HIS A 68 5.80 -0.75 -8.24
CA HIS A 68 4.60 -1.43 -7.78
C HIS A 68 4.92 -2.71 -6.99
N GLU A 69 5.80 -3.56 -7.52
CA GLU A 69 6.23 -4.80 -6.85
C GLU A 69 6.88 -4.49 -5.48
N LEU A 70 7.82 -3.55 -5.46
CA LEU A 70 8.49 -3.11 -4.24
C LEU A 70 7.49 -2.60 -3.20
N PHE A 71 6.51 -1.79 -3.63
CA PHE A 71 5.45 -1.28 -2.77
C PHE A 71 4.65 -2.42 -2.13
N HIS A 72 4.18 -3.39 -2.92
CA HIS A 72 3.41 -4.52 -2.41
C HIS A 72 4.23 -5.45 -1.51
N CYS A 73 5.50 -5.70 -1.86
CA CYS A 73 6.42 -6.49 -1.04
C CYS A 73 6.69 -5.80 0.31
N ALA A 74 6.91 -4.49 0.31
CA ALA A 74 7.08 -3.72 1.53
C ALA A 74 5.81 -3.76 2.40
N LEU A 75 4.64 -3.52 1.82
CA LEU A 75 3.36 -3.56 2.53
C LEU A 75 3.07 -4.95 3.09
N ALA A 76 3.31 -6.02 2.32
CA ALA A 76 3.17 -7.40 2.77
C ALA A 76 4.11 -7.70 3.96
N THR A 77 5.34 -7.20 3.92
CA THR A 77 6.32 -7.33 5.01
C THR A 77 5.85 -6.63 6.28
N ILE A 78 5.35 -5.40 6.16
CA ILE A 78 4.80 -4.61 7.29
C ILE A 78 3.58 -5.33 7.90
N LEU A 79 2.72 -5.92 7.07
CA LEU A 79 1.48 -6.57 7.49
C LEU A 79 1.66 -8.02 7.97
N ARG A 80 2.79 -8.66 7.69
CA ARG A 80 3.07 -10.06 8.07
C ARG A 80 2.81 -10.36 9.56
N PRO A 81 3.30 -9.56 10.54
CA PRO A 81 2.99 -9.82 11.95
C PRO A 81 1.50 -9.68 12.25
N LEU A 82 0.83 -8.67 11.68
CA LEU A 82 -0.61 -8.49 11.86
C LEU A 82 -1.41 -9.68 11.33
N ARG A 83 -1.00 -10.25 10.19
CA ARG A 83 -1.61 -11.46 9.63
C ARG A 83 -1.54 -12.63 10.62
N VAL A 84 -0.37 -12.90 11.20
CA VAL A 84 -0.22 -13.98 12.20
C VAL A 84 -1.09 -13.71 13.43
N LEU A 85 -0.98 -12.49 13.99
CA LEU A 85 -1.71 -12.09 15.19
C LEU A 85 -3.23 -12.08 14.99
N SER A 86 -3.73 -11.90 13.77
CA SER A 86 -5.17 -11.98 13.48
C SER A 86 -5.76 -13.36 13.74
N TYR A 87 -4.95 -14.41 13.66
CA TYR A 87 -5.36 -15.79 13.98
C TYR A 87 -4.94 -16.21 15.38
N THR A 88 -3.75 -15.82 15.82
CA THR A 88 -3.19 -16.28 17.09
C THR A 88 -3.62 -15.42 18.27
N GLY A 89 -4.02 -14.17 18.05
CA GLY A 89 -4.31 -13.21 19.13
C GLY A 89 -3.06 -12.68 19.83
N ILE A 90 -3.26 -11.72 20.74
CA ILE A 90 -2.25 -11.09 21.59
C ILE A 90 -2.86 -10.66 22.93
N TYR A 91 -2.09 -10.76 24.02
CA TYR A 91 -2.44 -10.13 25.30
C TYR A 91 -2.04 -8.66 25.32
N LEU A 92 -2.98 -7.78 25.65
CA LEU A 92 -2.72 -6.37 25.91
C LEU A 92 -3.07 -6.05 27.36
N TYR A 93 -2.24 -5.23 28.00
CA TYR A 93 -2.48 -4.74 29.35
C TYR A 93 -3.29 -3.45 29.28
N VAL A 94 -4.57 -3.50 29.69
CA VAL A 94 -5.50 -2.37 29.59
C VAL A 94 -6.20 -2.20 30.93
N ASN A 95 -6.20 -0.98 31.48
CA ASN A 95 -6.81 -0.69 32.79
C ASN A 95 -6.35 -1.65 33.90
N LYS A 96 -5.05 -1.92 33.96
CA LYS A 96 -4.41 -2.83 34.92
C LYS A 96 -4.77 -4.32 34.79
N ILE A 97 -5.45 -4.71 33.71
CA ILE A 97 -5.89 -6.09 33.47
C ILE A 97 -5.37 -6.57 32.11
N PHE A 98 -4.85 -7.79 32.04
CA PHE A 98 -4.52 -8.43 30.76
C PHE A 98 -5.80 -8.88 30.05
N LYS A 99 -5.98 -8.41 28.82
CA LYS A 99 -7.10 -8.79 27.96
C LYS A 99 -6.57 -9.35 26.64
N TRP A 100 -7.24 -10.38 26.14
CA TRP A 100 -6.89 -11.02 24.89
C TRP A 100 -7.60 -10.34 23.71
N PHE A 101 -6.86 -10.09 22.63
CA PHE A 101 -7.37 -9.43 21.43
C PHE A 101 -6.89 -10.11 20.15
N TYR A 102 -7.75 -10.11 19.13
CA TYR A 102 -7.40 -10.48 17.76
C TYR A 102 -7.28 -9.22 16.91
N PRO A 103 -6.06 -8.68 16.69
CA PRO A 103 -5.89 -7.51 15.84
C PRO A 103 -6.17 -7.88 14.37
N PHE A 104 -6.81 -6.99 13.62
CA PHE A 104 -7.04 -7.18 12.19
C PHE A 104 -6.93 -5.85 11.46
N LEU A 105 -6.51 -5.90 10.20
CA LEU A 105 -6.48 -4.72 9.34
C LEU A 105 -7.91 -4.35 8.94
N ALA A 106 -8.40 -3.23 9.45
CA ALA A 106 -9.77 -2.77 9.19
C ALA A 106 -9.84 -1.83 8.00
N LEU A 107 -8.86 -0.93 7.85
CA LEU A 107 -8.85 0.11 6.82
C LEU A 107 -7.41 0.55 6.54
N ILE A 108 -7.13 0.87 5.28
CA ILE A 108 -5.96 1.66 4.90
C ILE A 108 -6.48 2.98 4.35
N ILE A 109 -6.01 4.08 4.92
CA ILE A 109 -6.32 5.44 4.49
C ILE A 109 -5.11 5.94 3.71
N SER A 110 -5.34 6.36 2.49
CA SER A 110 -4.36 6.98 1.63
C SER A 110 -5.06 7.96 0.71
N ASP A 111 -4.29 8.86 0.11
CA ASP A 111 -4.78 9.66 -1.00
C ASP A 111 -4.93 8.79 -2.27
N TRP A 112 -5.45 9.42 -3.32
CA TRP A 112 -5.89 8.73 -4.53
C TRP A 112 -4.79 7.95 -5.27
N PRO A 113 -3.58 8.51 -5.51
CA PRO A 113 -2.51 7.79 -6.20
C PRO A 113 -2.03 6.56 -5.40
N GLU A 114 -1.97 6.67 -4.07
CA GLU A 114 -1.56 5.60 -3.17
C GLU A 114 -2.63 4.51 -3.06
N ALA A 115 -3.92 4.91 -3.02
CA ALA A 115 -5.04 3.97 -3.04
C ALA A 115 -5.07 3.19 -4.37
N TYR A 116 -4.73 3.87 -5.47
CA TYR A 116 -4.51 3.21 -6.74
C TYR A 116 -3.37 2.19 -6.65
N ALA A 117 -2.19 2.60 -6.19
CA ALA A 117 -1.04 1.70 -6.09
C ALA A 117 -1.34 0.45 -5.26
N MET A 118 -2.16 0.59 -4.20
CA MET A 118 -2.65 -0.54 -3.40
C MET A 118 -3.63 -1.45 -4.13
N GLY A 119 -4.56 -0.86 -4.89
CA GLY A 119 -5.65 -1.59 -5.55
C GLY A 119 -5.33 -2.10 -6.94
N THR A 120 -4.23 -1.63 -7.55
CA THR A 120 -3.83 -1.95 -8.94
C THR A 120 -4.93 -1.70 -9.98
N ILE A 121 -5.76 -0.64 -9.81
CA ILE A 121 -6.99 -0.38 -10.59
C ILE A 121 -6.84 0.62 -11.79
N TYR A 122 -5.88 1.54 -11.73
CA TYR A 122 -5.66 2.73 -12.57
C TYR A 122 -4.18 3.17 -12.75
N GLY A 123 -3.45 2.76 -13.81
CA GLY A 123 -2.02 3.09 -14.03
C GLY A 123 -1.62 4.57 -13.87
N SER A 124 -2.26 5.43 -14.64
CA SER A 124 -2.07 6.88 -14.71
C SER A 124 -3.06 7.44 -15.72
N SER A 125 -3.10 8.77 -15.88
CA SER A 125 -3.91 9.39 -16.95
C SER A 125 -3.44 8.98 -18.35
N ASN A 126 -2.21 8.46 -18.45
CA ASN A 126 -1.63 7.95 -19.68
C ASN A 126 -1.82 6.44 -19.86
N ALA A 127 -2.42 5.73 -18.89
CA ALA A 127 -2.70 4.31 -19.01
C ALA A 127 -3.69 4.04 -20.15
N LEU A 128 -3.69 2.80 -20.66
CA LEU A 128 -4.64 2.37 -21.69
C LEU A 128 -6.08 2.54 -21.19
N HIS A 129 -6.35 2.13 -19.96
CA HIS A 129 -7.64 2.31 -19.28
C HIS A 129 -7.49 3.24 -18.06
N PRO A 130 -7.58 4.56 -18.25
CA PRO A 130 -7.37 5.54 -17.19
C PRO A 130 -8.61 5.76 -16.30
N CYS A 131 -9.70 5.02 -16.50
CA CYS A 131 -10.85 5.10 -15.61
C CYS A 131 -10.75 4.06 -14.50
N HIS A 132 -11.03 4.47 -13.26
CA HIS A 132 -11.04 3.60 -12.09
C HIS A 132 -12.34 2.80 -11.93
N PHE A 133 -13.39 3.19 -12.65
CA PHE A 133 -14.67 2.47 -12.65
C PHE A 133 -14.81 1.51 -13.83
N CYS A 134 -14.23 1.83 -14.99
CA CYS A 134 -14.43 1.06 -16.21
C CYS A 134 -13.16 0.93 -17.06
N LEU A 135 -13.16 -0.07 -17.93
CA LEU A 135 -12.07 -0.39 -18.86
C LEU A 135 -12.22 0.35 -20.20
N VAL A 136 -12.66 1.61 -20.15
CA VAL A 136 -12.74 2.44 -21.36
C VAL A 136 -11.34 2.92 -21.74
N ASP A 137 -10.99 2.76 -23.00
CA ASP A 137 -9.71 3.23 -23.53
C ASP A 137 -9.56 4.75 -23.37
N ARG A 138 -8.33 5.20 -23.09
CA ARG A 138 -7.99 6.61 -22.92
C ARG A 138 -8.49 7.47 -24.08
N ASP A 139 -8.28 7.02 -25.30
CA ASP A 139 -8.62 7.76 -26.51
C ASP A 139 -10.16 7.77 -26.75
N SER A 140 -10.88 6.87 -26.08
CA SER A 140 -12.34 6.73 -26.15
C SER A 140 -13.06 7.43 -25.00
N MET A 141 -12.38 7.93 -23.96
CA MET A 141 -13.04 8.55 -22.79
C MET A 141 -13.95 9.74 -23.12
N ASN A 142 -13.60 10.53 -24.15
CA ASN A 142 -14.39 11.69 -24.57
C ASN A 142 -15.45 11.35 -25.62
N ASN A 143 -15.61 10.07 -25.96
CA ASN A 143 -16.58 9.65 -26.96
C ASN A 143 -17.99 9.57 -26.34
N ILE A 144 -18.78 10.60 -26.58
CA ILE A 144 -20.18 10.70 -26.14
C ILE A 144 -21.11 9.65 -26.79
N HIS A 145 -20.65 8.94 -27.82
CA HIS A 145 -21.41 7.91 -28.53
C HIS A 145 -21.13 6.49 -28.02
N ILE A 146 -20.29 6.32 -27.00
CA ILE A 146 -20.09 5.02 -26.36
C ILE A 146 -21.42 4.57 -25.76
N LYS A 147 -21.84 3.36 -26.14
CA LYS A 147 -23.06 2.78 -25.59
C LYS A 147 -22.77 2.21 -24.22
N LYS A 148 -23.74 2.29 -23.32
CA LYS A 148 -23.63 1.77 -21.95
C LYS A 148 -23.30 0.27 -21.89
N GLU A 149 -23.78 -0.49 -22.87
CA GLU A 149 -23.53 -1.93 -23.05
C GLU A 149 -22.06 -2.25 -23.37
N ASP A 150 -21.33 -1.32 -23.99
CA ASP A 150 -19.92 -1.48 -24.35
C ASP A 150 -18.97 -1.07 -23.20
N ILE A 151 -19.50 -0.44 -22.14
CA ILE A 151 -18.73 -0.02 -20.97
C ILE A 151 -18.55 -1.20 -20.03
N ILE A 152 -17.38 -1.82 -20.09
CA ILE A 152 -16.99 -2.88 -19.15
C ILE A 152 -16.55 -2.22 -17.84
N ILE A 153 -17.21 -2.57 -16.74
CA ILE A 153 -16.86 -2.12 -15.39
C ILE A 153 -15.74 -3.00 -14.83
N HIS A 154 -14.83 -2.41 -14.04
CA HIS A 154 -13.83 -3.18 -13.32
C HIS A 154 -14.49 -4.18 -12.37
N ASP A 155 -14.11 -5.45 -12.48
CA ASP A 155 -14.51 -6.49 -11.53
C ASP A 155 -13.27 -7.24 -10.99
N LYS A 156 -13.49 -8.11 -10.00
CA LYS A 156 -12.41 -8.88 -9.37
C LYS A 156 -11.65 -9.76 -10.35
N ASN A 157 -12.28 -10.21 -11.44
CA ASN A 157 -11.68 -11.14 -12.39
C ASN A 157 -10.85 -10.40 -13.44
N ASN A 158 -11.36 -9.31 -13.98
CA ASN A 158 -10.72 -8.50 -15.01
C ASN A 158 -9.56 -7.69 -14.43
N THR A 159 -9.71 -7.15 -13.21
CA THR A 159 -8.60 -6.50 -12.48
C THR A 159 -7.47 -7.49 -12.20
N LYS A 160 -7.82 -8.73 -11.82
CA LYS A 160 -6.85 -9.80 -11.53
C LYS A 160 -6.20 -10.39 -12.78
N LEU A 161 -6.90 -10.45 -13.92
CA LEU A 161 -6.36 -10.93 -15.20
C LEU A 161 -5.34 -9.96 -15.80
N LEU A 162 -5.59 -8.65 -15.72
CA LEU A 162 -4.62 -7.62 -16.07
C LEU A 162 -3.35 -7.76 -15.21
N TYR A 163 -3.54 -7.90 -13.90
CA TYR A 163 -2.46 -8.10 -12.93
C TYR A 163 -1.63 -9.37 -13.15
N VAL A 164 -2.28 -10.52 -13.38
CA VAL A 164 -1.58 -11.80 -13.63
C VAL A 164 -0.77 -11.74 -14.93
N LYS A 165 -1.27 -11.06 -15.95
CA LYS A 165 -0.55 -10.90 -17.22
C LYS A 165 0.70 -10.04 -17.05
N GLU A 166 0.57 -8.89 -16.39
CA GLU A 166 1.71 -8.00 -16.08
C GLU A 166 2.75 -8.68 -15.17
N ILE A 167 2.32 -9.48 -14.18
CA ILE A 167 3.23 -10.24 -13.30
C ILE A 167 3.93 -11.39 -14.00
N ILE A 168 3.24 -12.13 -14.88
CA ILE A 168 3.86 -13.24 -15.62
C ILE A 168 4.93 -12.70 -16.58
N ASP A 169 4.63 -11.61 -17.30
CA ASP A 169 5.58 -10.95 -18.19
C ASP A 169 6.82 -10.42 -17.40
N MET A 170 6.60 -9.94 -16.17
CA MET A 170 7.63 -9.47 -15.24
C MET A 170 8.49 -10.61 -14.64
N TYR A 171 7.87 -11.72 -14.23
CA TYR A 171 8.57 -12.89 -13.66
C TYR A 171 9.44 -13.61 -14.70
N ILE A 172 8.97 -13.68 -15.96
CA ILE A 172 9.74 -14.24 -17.07
C ILE A 172 10.98 -13.38 -17.36
N TRP A 173 10.87 -12.05 -17.25
CA TRP A 173 11.99 -11.13 -17.48
C TRP A 173 12.99 -11.09 -16.30
N SER A 174 12.53 -11.12 -15.04
CA SER A 174 13.43 -11.08 -13.87
C SER A 174 14.32 -12.33 -13.77
N ARG A 175 13.81 -13.48 -14.16
CA ARG A 175 14.58 -14.74 -14.28
C ARG A 175 15.61 -14.72 -15.40
N GLN A 176 15.44 -13.86 -16.41
CA GLN A 176 16.46 -13.63 -17.44
C GLN A 176 17.61 -12.74 -16.94
N GLN A 177 17.48 -12.08 -15.77
CA GLN A 177 18.43 -11.09 -15.26
C GLN A 177 19.03 -11.41 -13.87
N GLY A 178 18.51 -12.39 -13.11
CA GLY A 178 19.25 -13.05 -12.01
C GLY A 178 19.21 -12.46 -10.59
N TYR A 179 18.14 -11.77 -10.15
CA TYR A 179 18.01 -11.21 -8.79
C TYR A 179 17.46 -12.21 -7.72
N THR A 180 17.85 -12.03 -6.43
CA THR A 180 17.43 -12.85 -5.25
C THR A 180 17.06 -12.03 -4.00
N ASP A 181 16.21 -12.57 -3.13
CA ASP A 181 15.51 -11.95 -1.96
C ASP A 181 16.39 -11.62 -0.72
N LEU A 182 16.05 -10.54 0.04
CA LEU A 182 16.80 -10.02 1.21
C LEU A 182 16.03 -9.99 2.56
N ASP A 183 16.83 -9.93 3.65
CA ASP A 183 16.72 -10.53 4.99
C ASP A 183 15.77 -9.98 6.11
N LEU A 184 15.54 -10.86 7.09
CA LEU A 184 14.66 -10.82 8.28
C LEU A 184 15.14 -9.96 9.49
N ASN A 185 16.29 -9.31 9.44
CA ASN A 185 16.91 -8.69 10.63
C ASN A 185 16.36 -7.31 11.04
N GLU A 186 15.58 -6.65 10.18
CA GLU A 186 14.97 -5.34 10.47
C GLU A 186 13.72 -5.42 11.40
N PHE A 187 13.30 -6.65 11.75
CA PHE A 187 12.01 -6.94 12.37
C PHE A 187 11.99 -6.76 13.90
N GLU A 188 13.12 -6.99 14.58
CA GLU A 188 13.18 -7.00 16.06
C GLU A 188 13.06 -5.58 16.65
N VAL A 189 13.57 -4.57 15.93
CA VAL A 189 13.53 -3.15 16.36
C VAL A 189 12.09 -2.59 16.30
N ARG A 190 11.26 -3.06 15.36
CA ARG A 190 9.89 -2.55 15.15
C ARG A 190 8.87 -3.10 16.15
N ARG A 191 9.16 -4.21 16.83
CA ARG A 191 8.35 -4.81 17.90
C ARG A 191 8.19 -3.89 19.11
N GLN A 192 9.24 -3.15 19.47
CA GLN A 192 9.25 -2.30 20.66
C GLN A 192 8.30 -1.09 20.52
N ASN A 193 8.23 -0.51 19.31
CA ASN A 193 7.39 0.64 19.02
C ASN A 193 5.89 0.31 19.16
N ILE A 194 5.47 -0.85 18.66
CA ILE A 194 4.07 -1.31 18.75
C ILE A 194 3.63 -1.46 20.21
N MET A 195 4.50 -1.96 21.09
CA MET A 195 4.22 -2.12 22.52
C MET A 195 4.06 -0.76 23.24
N THR A 196 4.75 0.29 22.79
CA THR A 196 4.62 1.66 23.35
C THR A 196 3.31 2.35 22.98
N LEU A 197 2.71 2.05 21.82
CA LEU A 197 1.38 2.57 21.49
C LEU A 197 0.28 1.86 22.31
N ILE A 198 0.46 0.56 22.53
CA ILE A 198 -0.47 -0.27 23.31
C ILE A 198 -0.52 0.16 24.79
N SER A 199 0.59 0.60 25.38
CA SER A 199 0.65 1.02 26.79
C SER A 199 -0.06 2.34 27.09
N LYS A 200 -0.58 3.04 26.07
CA LYS A 200 -1.34 4.30 26.22
C LYS A 200 -2.87 4.08 26.27
N LEU A 201 -3.31 2.82 26.19
CA LEU A 201 -4.69 2.38 26.45
C LEU A 201 -4.93 2.15 27.95
#